data_AF-A0AA43A6S2-F1
#
_entry.id   AF-A0AA43A6S2-F1
#
_cell.length_a   1.000
_cell.length_b   1.000
_cell.length_c   1.000
_cell.angle_alpha   90.00
_cell.angle_beta   90.00
_cell.angle_gamma   90.00
#
_symmetry.space_group_name_H-M   'P 1'
#
loop_
_entity.id
_entity.type
_entity.pdbx_description
1 polymer ?
#
loop_
_entity_poly.entity_id
_entity_poly.type
_entity_poly.pdbx_seq_one_letter_code
_entity_poly.pdbx_strand_id
1 'polypeptide(L)'
;MRPPPPALITKIQLPEPSPEREPEWIDLMADVEGDRMLPVLSGEIERIDCKSGIEDLHARMAVEARGGQIASFAYYSKWRPRTCSLEMKRDDPETKWRLTPDGATRVQTPHGLFLIRVEADAYVFEFQDVERGRFCGMDGHTNGTMRIKRRSAVPECTVAGLLDRDDDPAPLRDPAGHGVLAAGKQPFRAGVSGENAE
;
A
#
# COMPACT_ATOMS: atom_id res chain seq x y z
N MET A 1 72.93 -30.26 -0.61
CA MET A 1 71.71 -29.47 -0.88
C MET A 1 70.62 -29.97 0.06
N ARG A 2 70.00 -29.09 0.87
CA ARG A 2 68.98 -29.46 1.87
C ARG A 2 67.60 -29.25 1.24
N PRO A 3 66.65 -30.20 1.35
CA PRO A 3 65.29 -29.97 0.85
C PRO A 3 64.58 -28.90 1.70
N PRO A 4 63.67 -28.11 1.10
CA PRO A 4 62.92 -27.10 1.84
C PRO A 4 61.91 -27.77 2.79
N PRO A 5 61.55 -27.11 3.90
CA PRO A 5 60.56 -27.66 4.82
C PRO A 5 59.15 -27.62 4.18
N PRO A 6 58.28 -28.59 4.50
CA PRO A 6 56.92 -28.62 3.98
C PRO A 6 56.10 -27.44 4.53
N ALA A 7 55.32 -26.82 3.65
CA ALA A 7 54.42 -25.73 4.02
C ALA A 7 53.34 -26.23 5.00
N LEU A 8 53.17 -25.52 6.12
CA LEU A 8 52.07 -25.74 7.05
C LEU A 8 50.77 -25.29 6.38
N ILE A 9 49.93 -26.26 6.01
CA ILE A 9 48.57 -26.01 5.57
C ILE A 9 47.73 -25.69 6.82
N THR A 10 47.52 -24.40 7.08
CA THR A 10 46.52 -23.95 8.04
C THR A 10 45.15 -24.34 7.51
N LYS A 11 44.53 -25.37 8.12
CA LYS A 11 43.12 -25.68 7.90
C LYS A 11 42.30 -24.52 8.45
N ILE A 12 41.77 -23.69 7.55
CA ILE A 12 40.75 -22.70 7.89
C ILE A 12 39.52 -23.49 8.32
N GLN A 13 39.21 -23.47 9.61
CA GLN A 13 38.01 -24.08 10.14
C GLN A 13 36.85 -23.16 9.76
N LEU A 14 36.07 -23.58 8.77
CA LEU A 14 34.86 -22.87 8.37
C LEU A 14 33.91 -22.87 9.59
N PRO A 15 33.38 -21.71 10.03
CA PRO A 15 32.43 -21.68 11.13
C PRO A 15 31.25 -22.59 10.78
N GLU A 16 30.84 -23.43 11.73
CA GLU A 16 29.65 -24.26 11.59
C GLU A 16 28.44 -23.34 11.31
N PRO A 17 27.57 -23.70 10.35
CA PRO A 17 26.40 -22.89 10.06
C PRO A 17 25.55 -22.79 11.32
N SER A 18 25.33 -21.54 11.78
CA SER A 18 24.33 -21.23 12.79
C SER A 18 23.02 -21.93 12.41
N PRO A 19 22.31 -22.57 13.36
CA PRO A 19 21.00 -23.14 13.05
C PRO A 19 20.15 -22.02 12.44
N GLU A 20 19.70 -22.23 11.21
CA GLU A 20 18.78 -21.36 10.50
C GLU A 20 17.56 -21.23 11.40
N ARG A 21 17.34 -20.04 11.98
CA ARG A 21 16.08 -19.72 12.65
C ARG A 21 14.99 -19.92 11.60
N GLU A 22 14.14 -20.92 11.80
CA GLU A 22 12.92 -21.04 11.02
C GLU A 22 12.19 -19.69 11.07
N PRO A 23 11.71 -19.17 9.93
CA PRO A 23 11.03 -17.88 9.91
C PRO A 23 9.86 -17.95 10.89
N GLU A 24 9.87 -17.07 11.88
CA GLU A 24 8.77 -16.96 12.85
C GLU A 24 7.51 -16.62 12.06
N TRP A 25 6.56 -17.56 11.98
CA TRP A 25 5.25 -17.31 11.39
C TRP A 25 4.55 -16.26 12.25
N ILE A 26 4.50 -15.03 11.75
CA ILE A 26 3.81 -13.93 12.43
C ILE A 26 2.31 -14.19 12.30
N ASP A 27 1.63 -14.44 13.42
CA ASP A 27 0.17 -14.50 13.45
C ASP A 27 -0.39 -13.08 13.22
N LEU A 28 -0.81 -12.81 11.98
CA LEU A 28 -1.40 -11.53 11.58
C LEU A 28 -2.69 -11.19 12.33
N MET A 29 -3.33 -12.19 12.95
CA MET A 29 -4.56 -12.06 13.73
C MET A 29 -4.31 -12.00 15.24
N ALA A 30 -3.06 -11.98 15.70
CA ALA A 30 -2.73 -11.81 17.12
C ALA A 30 -3.21 -10.45 17.63
N ASP A 31 -3.65 -10.41 18.90
CA ASP A 31 -3.99 -9.14 19.54
C ASP A 31 -2.72 -8.29 19.74
N VAL A 32 -2.80 -7.01 19.39
CA VAL A 32 -1.66 -6.08 19.51
C VAL A 32 -1.80 -5.28 20.80
N GLU A 33 -0.70 -5.12 21.53
CA GLU A 33 -0.70 -4.36 22.78
C GLU A 33 -1.12 -2.89 22.56
N GLY A 34 -2.02 -2.39 23.42
CA GLY A 34 -2.55 -1.04 23.36
C GLY A 34 -3.76 -0.85 22.44
N ASP A 35 -4.05 -1.82 21.57
CA ASP A 35 -5.27 -1.82 20.77
C ASP A 35 -6.51 -1.98 21.66
N ARG A 36 -7.58 -1.26 21.30
CA ARG A 36 -8.85 -1.28 22.02
C ARG A 36 -9.99 -1.73 21.12
N MET A 37 -11.10 -2.16 21.72
CA MET A 37 -12.34 -2.37 20.97
C MET A 37 -12.83 -1.05 20.37
N LEU A 38 -13.26 -1.09 19.12
CA LEU A 38 -13.91 0.05 18.50
C LEU A 38 -15.26 0.34 19.19
N PRO A 39 -15.64 1.62 19.35
CA PRO A 39 -16.95 1.98 19.88
C PRO A 39 -18.07 1.53 18.93
N VAL A 40 -19.28 1.30 19.46
CA VAL A 40 -20.43 0.87 18.66
C VAL A 40 -20.76 1.91 17.60
N LEU A 41 -21.01 1.44 16.37
CA LEU A 41 -21.41 2.30 15.26
C LEU A 41 -22.72 3.01 15.58
N SER A 42 -22.75 4.34 15.42
CA SER A 42 -23.92 5.17 15.67
C SER A 42 -23.89 6.41 14.76
N GLY A 43 -25.00 7.14 14.66
CA GLY A 43 -25.10 8.35 13.83
C GLY A 43 -25.53 8.09 12.38
N GLU A 44 -25.38 9.11 11.54
CA GLU A 44 -25.80 9.08 10.13
C GLU A 44 -24.93 8.16 9.28
N ILE A 45 -25.55 7.54 8.28
CA ILE A 45 -24.89 6.67 7.30
C ILE A 45 -24.32 7.54 6.17
N GLU A 46 -23.02 7.46 5.96
CA GLU A 46 -22.30 8.07 4.84
C GLU A 46 -21.87 6.94 3.89
N ARG A 47 -22.25 7.05 2.61
CA ARG A 47 -21.86 6.11 1.56
C ARG A 47 -21.08 6.84 0.48
N ILE A 48 -19.89 6.35 0.16
CA ILE A 48 -19.01 6.93 -0.85
C ILE A 48 -18.59 5.83 -1.80
N ASP A 49 -18.65 6.11 -3.10
CA ASP A 49 -18.16 5.22 -4.15
C ASP A 49 -17.35 6.05 -5.14
N CYS A 50 -16.05 5.78 -5.22
CA CYS A 50 -15.13 6.58 -6.00
C CYS A 50 -14.22 5.69 -6.86
N LYS A 51 -13.72 6.26 -7.96
CA LYS A 51 -12.78 5.61 -8.89
C LYS A 51 -11.59 6.53 -9.14
N SER A 52 -10.39 5.95 -9.18
CA SER A 52 -9.14 6.62 -9.56
C SER A 52 -8.50 5.87 -10.72
N GLY A 53 -8.12 6.58 -11.79
CA GLY A 53 -7.52 5.99 -12.99
C GLY A 53 -8.47 5.79 -14.18
N ILE A 54 -8.02 5.03 -15.17
CA ILE A 54 -8.70 4.82 -16.47
C ILE A 54 -9.20 3.37 -16.62
N GLU A 55 -9.91 3.06 -17.72
CA GLU A 55 -10.64 1.78 -17.88
C GLU A 55 -9.81 0.52 -17.60
N ASP A 56 -8.53 0.51 -17.99
CA ASP A 56 -7.67 -0.68 -17.90
C ASP A 56 -6.57 -0.59 -16.84
N LEU A 57 -6.52 0.55 -16.14
CA LEU A 57 -5.66 0.80 -14.99
C LEU A 57 -6.40 1.71 -14.02
N HIS A 58 -7.12 1.11 -13.08
CA HIS A 58 -7.84 1.87 -12.05
C HIS A 58 -7.98 1.12 -10.74
N ALA A 59 -8.25 1.91 -9.70
CA ALA A 59 -8.74 1.46 -8.41
C ALA A 59 -10.11 2.10 -8.14
N ARG A 60 -10.98 1.37 -7.46
CA ARG A 60 -12.31 1.80 -7.01
C ARG A 60 -12.46 1.43 -5.55
N MET A 61 -13.11 2.30 -4.80
CA MET A 61 -13.46 2.02 -3.41
C MET A 61 -14.90 2.42 -3.16
N ALA A 62 -15.65 1.51 -2.55
CA ALA A 62 -16.92 1.78 -1.93
C ALA A 62 -16.76 1.73 -0.41
N VAL A 63 -17.28 2.72 0.32
CA VAL A 63 -17.19 2.82 1.78
C VAL A 63 -18.57 3.10 2.35
N GLU A 64 -18.94 2.34 3.39
CA GLU A 64 -20.03 2.72 4.30
C GLU A 64 -19.42 3.14 5.64
N ALA A 65 -19.69 4.36 6.06
CA ALA A 65 -19.34 4.89 7.36
C ALA A 65 -20.61 5.26 8.15
N ARG A 66 -20.54 5.17 9.48
CA ARG A 66 -21.62 5.58 10.39
C ARG A 66 -21.06 6.47 11.48
N GLY A 67 -21.58 7.70 11.57
CA GLY A 67 -21.08 8.70 12.53
C GLY A 67 -19.59 8.98 12.37
N GLY A 68 -19.07 8.90 11.14
CA GLY A 68 -17.65 9.11 10.83
C GLY A 68 -16.74 7.90 11.08
N GLN A 69 -17.26 6.75 11.53
CA GLN A 69 -16.49 5.51 11.65
C GLN A 69 -16.79 4.57 10.50
N ILE A 70 -15.76 3.92 9.95
CA ILE A 70 -15.94 2.95 8.86
C ILE A 70 -16.64 1.69 9.40
N ALA A 71 -17.75 1.33 8.74
CA ALA A 71 -18.52 0.12 9.00
C ALA A 71 -18.15 -1.01 8.02
N SER A 72 -17.91 -0.65 6.76
CA SER A 72 -17.41 -1.56 5.73
C SER A 72 -16.72 -0.80 4.60
N PHE A 73 -15.90 -1.52 3.84
CA PHE A 73 -15.35 -1.04 2.58
C PHE A 73 -15.16 -2.18 1.59
N ALA A 74 -15.25 -1.86 0.30
CA ALA A 74 -14.98 -2.77 -0.80
C ALA A 74 -14.00 -2.10 -1.76
N TYR A 75 -12.87 -2.75 -1.98
CA TYR A 75 -11.82 -2.31 -2.90
C TYR A 75 -11.83 -3.19 -4.14
N TYR A 76 -11.76 -2.54 -5.30
CA TYR A 76 -11.57 -3.19 -6.58
C TYR A 76 -10.45 -2.50 -7.33
N SER A 77 -9.53 -3.26 -7.91
CA SER A 77 -8.59 -2.71 -8.88
C SER A 77 -8.55 -3.56 -10.13
N LYS A 78 -8.27 -2.89 -11.24
CA LYS A 78 -8.06 -3.51 -12.53
C LYS A 78 -6.78 -2.96 -13.11
N TRP A 79 -5.88 -3.88 -13.41
CA TRP A 79 -4.68 -3.63 -14.18
C TRP A 79 -4.56 -4.77 -15.19
N ARG A 80 -4.99 -4.54 -16.43
CA ARG A 80 -5.19 -5.65 -17.39
C ARG A 80 -3.91 -6.51 -17.55
N PRO A 81 -4.06 -7.85 -17.58
CA PRO A 81 -5.31 -8.61 -17.54
C PRO A 81 -5.83 -8.92 -16.13
N ARG A 82 -5.18 -8.40 -15.08
CA ARG A 82 -5.43 -8.73 -13.68
C ARG A 82 -6.50 -7.84 -13.07
N THR A 83 -7.21 -8.41 -12.11
CA THR A 83 -8.20 -7.71 -11.27
C THR A 83 -8.03 -8.17 -9.84
N CYS A 84 -8.14 -7.25 -8.90
CA CYS A 84 -8.20 -7.54 -7.47
C CYS A 84 -9.57 -7.12 -6.94
N SER A 85 -10.16 -7.91 -6.07
CA SER A 85 -11.38 -7.54 -5.35
C SER A 85 -11.31 -8.01 -3.92
N LEU A 86 -11.62 -7.14 -2.98
CA LEU A 86 -11.76 -7.48 -1.56
C LEU A 86 -12.88 -6.66 -0.94
N GLU A 87 -13.55 -7.25 0.04
CA GLU A 87 -14.62 -6.63 0.81
C GLU A 87 -14.38 -6.93 2.28
N MET A 88 -14.43 -5.89 3.10
CA MET A 88 -14.22 -5.97 4.54
C MET A 88 -15.41 -5.34 5.23
N LYS A 89 -15.94 -6.04 6.23
CA LYS A 89 -17.07 -5.57 7.02
C LYS A 89 -16.75 -5.75 8.50
N ARG A 90 -17.12 -4.75 9.29
CA ARG A 90 -17.05 -4.85 10.74
C ARG A 90 -17.95 -6.00 11.21
N ASP A 91 -17.47 -6.75 12.20
CA ASP A 91 -18.12 -7.94 12.77
C ASP A 91 -18.11 -9.18 11.86
N ASP A 92 -17.38 -9.16 10.74
CA ASP A 92 -17.09 -10.37 9.97
C ASP A 92 -16.15 -11.29 10.78
N PRO A 93 -16.45 -12.60 10.93
CA PRO A 93 -15.65 -13.53 11.72
C PRO A 93 -14.20 -13.70 11.23
N GLU A 94 -13.92 -13.39 9.95
CA GLU A 94 -12.57 -13.49 9.38
C GLU A 94 -11.73 -12.21 9.57
N THR A 95 -12.28 -11.19 10.23
CA THR A 95 -11.61 -9.90 10.42
C THR A 95 -11.60 -9.46 11.88
N LYS A 96 -10.52 -8.81 12.31
CA LYS A 96 -10.46 -8.15 13.63
C LYS A 96 -10.28 -6.66 13.44
N TRP A 97 -11.20 -5.89 14.01
CA TRP A 97 -11.18 -4.43 13.93
C TRP A 97 -10.86 -3.83 15.30
N ARG A 98 -9.78 -3.06 15.37
CA ARG A 98 -9.27 -2.49 16.62
C ARG A 98 -8.97 -1.00 16.47
N LEU A 99 -9.18 -0.25 17.55
CA LEU A 99 -8.73 1.14 17.66
C LEU A 99 -7.30 1.14 18.18
N THR A 100 -6.38 1.68 17.39
CA THR A 100 -4.97 1.80 17.77
C THR A 100 -4.76 2.99 18.73
N PRO A 101 -3.62 3.05 19.45
CA PRO A 101 -3.30 4.16 20.35
C PRO A 101 -3.25 5.53 19.66
N ASP A 102 -2.85 5.57 18.38
CA ASP A 102 -2.80 6.79 17.55
C ASP A 102 -4.15 7.15 16.91
N GLY A 103 -5.22 6.43 17.26
CA GLY A 103 -6.59 6.74 16.85
C GLY A 103 -6.98 6.23 15.46
N ALA A 104 -6.13 5.43 14.81
CA ALA A 104 -6.49 4.73 13.58
C ALA A 104 -7.32 3.47 13.89
N THR A 105 -8.05 2.99 12.89
CA THR A 105 -8.68 1.68 12.94
C THR A 105 -7.78 0.69 12.23
N ARG A 106 -7.24 -0.29 12.97
CA ARG A 106 -6.56 -1.44 12.40
C ARG A 106 -7.57 -2.52 12.04
N VAL A 107 -7.51 -3.00 10.81
CA VAL A 107 -8.26 -4.18 10.34
C VAL A 107 -7.25 -5.28 10.07
N GLN A 108 -7.29 -6.32 10.89
CA GLN A 108 -6.44 -7.49 10.74
C GLN A 108 -7.21 -8.58 10.00
N THR A 109 -6.53 -9.21 9.04
CA THR A 109 -7.02 -10.38 8.31
C THR A 109 -5.91 -11.43 8.26
N PRO A 110 -6.23 -12.71 7.97
CA PRO A 110 -5.21 -13.72 7.70
C PRO A 110 -4.31 -13.39 6.50
N HIS A 111 -4.71 -12.43 5.67
CA HIS A 111 -4.10 -12.11 4.39
C HIS A 111 -3.51 -10.70 4.36
N GLY A 112 -3.28 -10.08 5.52
CA GLY A 112 -2.67 -8.75 5.62
C GLY A 112 -3.45 -7.79 6.51
N LEU A 113 -2.95 -6.56 6.55
CA LEU A 113 -3.37 -5.53 7.49
C LEU A 113 -3.85 -4.29 6.74
N PHE A 114 -4.85 -3.62 7.31
CA PHE A 114 -5.28 -2.30 6.85
C PHE A 114 -5.26 -1.32 8.01
N LEU A 115 -4.72 -0.12 7.79
CA LEU A 115 -4.86 1.00 8.71
C LEU A 115 -5.78 2.04 8.10
N ILE A 116 -6.83 2.39 8.83
CA ILE A 116 -7.83 3.35 8.40
C ILE A 116 -7.75 4.57 9.30
N ARG A 117 -7.42 5.72 8.73
CA ARG A 117 -7.41 7.01 9.43
C ARG A 117 -8.62 7.82 8.99
N VAL A 118 -9.35 8.33 9.97
CA VAL A 118 -10.45 9.26 9.74
C VAL A 118 -9.93 10.66 9.96
N GLU A 119 -9.87 11.43 8.89
CA GLU A 119 -9.54 12.86 8.92
C GLU A 119 -10.81 13.71 8.80
N ALA A 120 -10.67 15.01 9.01
CA ALA A 120 -11.78 15.95 8.94
C ALA A 120 -12.48 15.94 7.57
N ASP A 121 -11.68 15.83 6.50
CA ASP A 121 -12.11 15.92 5.10
C ASP A 121 -11.83 14.66 4.29
N ALA A 122 -11.31 13.58 4.91
CA ALA A 122 -10.93 12.37 4.18
C ALA A 122 -11.01 11.09 5.02
N TYR A 123 -11.13 9.97 4.32
CA TYR A 123 -10.78 8.65 4.83
C TYR A 123 -9.49 8.19 4.14
N VAL A 124 -8.49 7.78 4.91
CA VAL A 124 -7.22 7.28 4.39
C VAL A 124 -7.09 5.82 4.75
N PHE A 125 -6.97 4.98 3.72
CA PHE A 125 -6.76 3.54 3.84
C PHE A 125 -5.32 3.25 3.46
N GLU A 126 -4.59 2.58 4.34
CA GLU A 126 -3.26 2.07 4.10
C GLU A 126 -3.31 0.55 4.07
N PHE A 127 -2.78 -0.03 2.99
CA PHE A 127 -2.71 -1.46 2.75
C PHE A 127 -1.29 -1.89 3.12
N GLN A 128 -1.17 -2.84 4.04
CA GLN A 128 0.10 -3.34 4.56
C GLN A 128 0.14 -4.85 4.40
N ASP A 129 1.03 -5.30 3.51
CA ASP A 129 1.30 -6.69 3.20
C ASP A 129 0.02 -7.50 2.93
N VAL A 130 -0.86 -6.94 2.10
CA VAL A 130 -2.13 -7.60 1.72
C VAL A 130 -1.87 -8.61 0.61
N GLU A 131 -1.95 -9.90 0.91
CA GLU A 131 -1.68 -10.99 -0.02
C GLU A 131 -2.52 -10.88 -1.30
N ARG A 132 -1.86 -10.78 -2.45
CA ARG A 132 -2.53 -10.75 -3.75
C ARG A 132 -3.09 -12.12 -4.13
N GLY A 133 -2.57 -13.22 -3.59
CA GLY A 133 -2.97 -14.57 -3.99
C GLY A 133 -4.48 -14.78 -3.80
N ARG A 134 -4.97 -14.41 -2.61
CA ARG A 134 -6.38 -14.55 -2.23
C ARG A 134 -7.32 -13.63 -3.01
N PHE A 135 -6.92 -12.38 -3.26
CA PHE A 135 -7.83 -11.34 -3.78
C PHE A 135 -7.67 -11.05 -5.28
N CYS A 136 -6.49 -11.35 -5.82
CA CYS A 136 -6.07 -11.00 -7.18
C CYS A 136 -5.67 -12.24 -8.02
N GLY A 137 -5.53 -13.41 -7.40
CA GLY A 137 -5.07 -14.63 -8.10
C GLY A 137 -3.64 -14.53 -8.63
N MET A 138 -2.77 -13.79 -7.93
CA MET A 138 -1.35 -13.63 -8.27
C MET A 138 -0.51 -13.55 -7.00
N ASP A 139 0.75 -13.94 -7.10
CA ASP A 139 1.67 -13.86 -5.96
C ASP A 139 2.04 -12.40 -5.62
N GLY A 140 2.58 -12.22 -4.42
CA GLY A 140 3.02 -10.92 -3.90
C GLY A 140 2.01 -10.26 -2.98
N HIS A 141 2.31 -9.01 -2.62
CA HIS A 141 1.54 -8.24 -1.65
C HIS A 141 1.11 -6.90 -2.25
N THR A 142 -0.02 -6.38 -1.77
CA THR A 142 -0.50 -5.05 -2.11
C THR A 142 -0.14 -4.12 -0.96
N ASN A 143 0.71 -3.16 -1.28
CA ASN A 143 1.16 -2.12 -0.36
C ASN A 143 0.82 -0.75 -0.96
N GLY A 144 0.33 0.17 -0.15
CA GLY A 144 0.02 1.52 -0.63
C GLY A 144 -1.10 2.19 0.13
N THR A 145 -1.55 3.31 -0.41
CA THR A 145 -2.58 4.14 0.23
C THR A 145 -3.68 4.52 -0.75
N MET A 146 -4.89 4.63 -0.23
CA MET A 146 -6.03 5.19 -0.93
C MET A 146 -6.68 6.26 -0.03
N ARG A 147 -6.73 7.49 -0.55
CA ARG A 147 -7.40 8.62 0.13
C ARG A 147 -8.71 8.90 -0.57
N ILE A 148 -9.78 8.91 0.20
CA ILE A 148 -11.15 9.22 -0.26
C ILE A 148 -11.56 10.55 0.36
N LYS A 149 -11.92 11.51 -0.48
CA LYS A 149 -12.36 12.82 -0.04
C LYS A 149 -13.80 12.76 0.46
N ARG A 150 -14.04 13.28 1.65
CA ARG A 150 -15.35 13.36 2.30
C ARG A 150 -16.04 14.67 1.94
N ARG A 151 -17.38 14.69 2.04
CA ARG A 151 -18.21 15.88 1.84
C ARG A 151 -18.02 16.57 0.47
N SER A 152 -17.45 15.87 -0.49
CA SER A 152 -17.37 16.34 -1.87
C SER A 152 -18.70 16.04 -2.57
N ALA A 153 -19.18 16.96 -3.40
CA ALA A 153 -20.37 16.73 -4.22
C ALA A 153 -20.17 15.58 -5.21
N VAL A 154 -18.92 15.39 -5.65
CA VAL A 154 -18.50 14.28 -6.50
C VAL A 154 -17.52 13.40 -5.71
N PRO A 155 -17.77 12.09 -5.58
CA PRO A 155 -16.84 11.17 -4.93
C PRO A 155 -15.47 11.18 -5.62
N GLU A 156 -14.44 11.58 -4.89
CA GLU A 156 -13.07 11.68 -5.39
C GLU A 156 -12.16 10.79 -4.55
N CYS A 157 -11.28 10.04 -5.21
CA CYS A 157 -10.20 9.36 -4.53
C CYS A 157 -8.91 9.32 -5.33
N THR A 158 -7.83 9.22 -4.56
CA THR A 158 -6.45 9.17 -5.04
C THR A 158 -5.78 7.93 -4.49
N VAL A 159 -4.86 7.38 -5.28
CA VAL A 159 -4.12 6.16 -4.94
C VAL A 159 -2.63 6.41 -5.09
N ALA A 160 -1.84 5.78 -4.23
CA ALA A 160 -0.38 5.74 -4.31
C ALA A 160 0.10 4.33 -3.91
N GLY A 161 1.07 3.74 -4.61
CA GLY A 161 1.57 2.38 -4.33
C GLY A 161 0.66 1.25 -4.84
N LEU A 162 -0.66 1.42 -4.77
CA LEU A 162 -1.62 0.33 -5.04
C LEU A 162 -1.68 -0.12 -6.51
N LEU A 163 -1.25 0.73 -7.44
CA LEU A 163 -1.23 0.45 -8.88
C LEU A 163 0.20 0.41 -9.44
N ASP A 164 1.21 0.47 -8.58
CA ASP A 164 2.62 0.50 -8.98
C ASP A 164 3.09 -0.92 -9.34
N ARG A 165 4.02 -1.03 -10.30
CA ARG A 165 4.64 -2.31 -10.66
C ARG A 165 5.76 -2.60 -9.67
N ASP A 166 5.83 -3.83 -9.17
CA ASP A 166 7.01 -4.31 -8.45
C ASP A 166 8.28 -4.32 -9.34
N ASP A 167 8.11 -4.22 -10.68
CA ASP A 167 9.21 -4.10 -11.66
C ASP A 167 9.66 -2.66 -11.94
N ASP A 168 8.95 -1.64 -11.45
CA ASP A 168 9.38 -0.25 -11.61
C ASP A 168 10.33 0.07 -10.46
N PRO A 169 11.64 0.25 -10.72
CA PRO A 169 12.57 0.59 -9.65
C PRO A 169 12.11 1.89 -9.01
N ALA A 170 11.85 1.84 -7.70
CA ALA A 170 11.59 3.04 -6.91
C ALA A 170 12.64 4.09 -7.30
N PRO A 171 12.25 5.36 -7.53
CA PRO A 171 13.24 6.39 -7.76
C PRO A 171 14.17 6.39 -6.56
N LEU A 172 15.45 6.07 -6.80
CA LEU A 172 16.50 6.11 -5.80
C LEU A 172 16.39 7.47 -5.10
N ARG A 173 15.92 7.47 -3.85
CA ARG A 173 15.94 8.68 -3.03
C ARG A 173 17.40 8.99 -2.83
N ASP A 174 17.88 10.03 -3.54
CA ASP A 174 19.22 10.55 -3.31
C ASP A 174 19.34 10.91 -1.83
N PRO A 175 20.29 10.30 -1.08
CA PRO A 175 20.50 10.63 0.34
C PRO A 175 21.03 12.05 0.54
N ALA A 176 21.22 12.81 -0.54
CA ALA A 176 21.87 14.11 -0.56
C ALA A 176 20.94 15.31 -0.78
N GLY A 177 19.61 15.15 -0.84
CA GLY A 177 18.68 16.29 -0.79
C GLY A 177 18.89 17.39 -1.83
N HIS A 178 19.33 17.05 -3.05
CA HIS A 178 19.42 18.01 -4.15
C HIS A 178 18.27 17.80 -5.14
N GLY A 179 17.55 18.88 -5.43
CA GLY A 179 16.31 18.88 -6.18
C GLY A 179 16.44 18.46 -7.65
N VAL A 180 15.35 17.84 -8.11
CA VAL A 180 14.75 17.83 -9.46
C VAL A 180 15.71 17.95 -10.64
N LEU A 181 15.85 16.85 -11.39
CA LEU A 181 16.02 16.88 -12.84
C LEU A 181 14.99 15.94 -13.47
N ALA A 182 13.83 16.52 -13.81
CA ALA A 182 12.92 15.91 -14.76
C ALA A 182 13.65 15.83 -16.11
N ALA A 183 13.84 14.61 -16.62
CA ALA A 183 14.32 14.39 -17.98
C ALA A 183 13.34 15.06 -18.96
N GLY A 184 13.84 16.07 -19.66
CA GLY A 184 13.07 16.90 -20.56
C GLY A 184 12.40 16.13 -21.69
N LYS A 185 11.09 16.34 -21.84
CA LYS A 185 10.43 16.33 -23.15
C LYS A 185 10.18 17.80 -23.54
N GLN A 186 10.59 18.12 -24.75
CA GLN A 186 10.84 19.45 -25.34
C GLN A 186 9.66 20.43 -25.24
N PRO A 187 9.94 21.76 -25.20
CA PRO A 187 8.91 22.76 -25.44
C PRO A 187 8.55 22.85 -26.93
N PHE A 188 7.25 22.73 -27.21
CA PHE A 188 6.66 23.12 -28.49
C PHE A 188 6.92 24.63 -28.70
N ARG A 189 7.69 24.98 -29.73
CA ARG A 189 7.89 26.38 -30.14
C ARG A 189 6.58 26.94 -30.70
N ALA A 190 6.09 28.00 -30.06
CA ALA A 190 5.11 28.91 -30.67
C ALA A 190 5.79 29.66 -31.82
N GLY A 191 5.29 29.45 -33.04
CA GLY A 191 5.61 30.29 -34.19
C GLY A 191 4.66 31.48 -34.23
N VAL A 192 5.16 32.66 -33.87
CA VAL A 192 4.58 33.95 -34.26
C VAL A 192 5.59 34.60 -35.20
N SER A 193 5.21 34.78 -36.47
CA SER A 193 5.80 35.79 -37.32
C SER A 193 4.64 36.48 -38.02
N GLY A 194 4.31 37.68 -37.52
CA GLY A 194 3.54 38.64 -38.27
C GLY A 194 4.45 39.29 -39.29
N GLU A 195 3.97 39.42 -40.52
CA GLU A 195 4.54 40.27 -41.54
C GLU A 195 3.41 41.15 -42.07
N ASN A 196 3.52 42.45 -41.82
CA ASN A 196 2.72 43.51 -42.43
C ASN A 196 3.35 43.84 -43.79
N ALA A 197 2.55 44.00 -44.84
CA ALA A 197 2.70 45.08 -45.83
C ALA A 197 1.57 45.01 -46.89
N GLU A 198 0.91 46.18 -47.01
CA GLU A 198 0.05 46.69 -48.11
C GLU A 198 -1.27 46.00 -48.49
#